data_AF-B8CY07-F1
#
_entry.id   AF-B8CY07-F1
#
_cell.length_a   1.000
_cell.length_b   1.000
_cell.length_c   1.000
_cell.angle_alpha   90.00
_cell.angle_beta   90.00
_cell.angle_gamma   90.00
#
_symmetry.space_group_name_H-M   'P 1'
#
loop_
_entity.id
_entity.type
_entity.pdbx_description
1 polymer ?
#
loop_
_entity_poly.entity_id
_entity_poly.type
_entity_poly.pdbx_seq_one_letter_code
_entity_poly.pdbx_strand_id
1 'polypeptide(L)'
;MKTHRVVTTGLLVSMGLILHFVESMIPMSSIVPGAKLGLANIVSLVGLVLFGFQGGFQILLLRILIGSLMAGTFMTVSFYLSLSGGIFSFLAMFLAYTHLKNKFSLIGISVIGAIFHNLGQVITAYFVISNPGIFYYLPYLVLMAIPTGIGVGLASYFTVNYLPETFLRGSNYGS
;
A
#
# COMPACT_ATOMS: atom_id res chain seq x y z
N MET A 1 -15.99 -17.04 15.25
CA MET A 1 -14.61 -16.48 15.21
C MET A 1 -14.03 -16.37 13.79
N LYS A 2 -14.11 -17.40 12.92
CA LYS A 2 -13.67 -17.29 11.51
C LYS A 2 -14.44 -16.25 10.68
N THR A 3 -15.76 -16.16 10.84
CA THR A 3 -16.61 -15.21 10.09
C THR A 3 -16.28 -13.75 10.36
N HIS A 4 -15.99 -13.39 11.62
CA HIS A 4 -15.65 -12.01 11.99
C HIS A 4 -14.35 -11.53 11.31
N ARG A 5 -13.32 -12.39 11.27
CA ARG A 5 -12.07 -12.10 10.57
C ARG A 5 -12.29 -11.93 9.07
N VAL A 6 -13.07 -12.82 8.45
CA VAL A 6 -13.42 -12.74 7.03
C VAL A 6 -14.17 -11.45 6.70
N VAL A 7 -15.16 -11.06 7.53
CA VAL A 7 -15.91 -9.81 7.35
C VAL A 7 -15.01 -8.59 7.47
N THR A 8 -14.11 -8.58 8.46
CA THR A 8 -13.18 -7.46 8.66
C THR A 8 -12.18 -7.31 7.51
N THR A 9 -11.58 -8.42 7.09
CA THR A 9 -10.70 -8.45 5.92
C THR A 9 -11.46 -8.00 4.68
N GLY A 10 -12.71 -8.45 4.51
CA GLY A 10 -13.58 -8.01 3.42
C GLY A 10 -13.83 -6.51 3.41
N LEU A 11 -14.17 -5.90 4.56
CA LEU A 11 -14.36 -4.46 4.69
C LEU A 11 -13.10 -3.67 4.36
N LEU A 12 -11.94 -4.12 4.87
CA LEU A 12 -10.66 -3.50 4.56
C LEU A 12 -10.34 -3.61 3.06
N VAL A 13 -10.50 -4.80 2.47
CA VAL A 13 -10.31 -5.00 1.02
C VAL A 13 -11.23 -4.07 0.22
N SER A 14 -12.51 -3.96 0.58
CA SER A 14 -13.45 -3.04 -0.08
C SER A 14 -13.00 -1.58 0.02
N MET A 15 -12.54 -1.14 1.19
CA MET A 15 -11.98 0.21 1.35
C MET A 15 -10.72 0.39 0.49
N GLY A 16 -9.89 -0.65 0.39
CA GLY A 16 -8.68 -0.66 -0.42
C GLY A 16 -8.98 -0.56 -1.91
N LEU A 17 -10.07 -1.20 -2.36
CA LEU A 17 -10.57 -1.09 -3.73
C LEU A 17 -11.10 0.30 -4.04
N ILE A 18 -11.87 0.91 -3.12
CA ILE A 18 -12.36 2.29 -3.28
C ILE A 18 -11.17 3.25 -3.41
N LEU A 19 -10.18 3.15 -2.51
CA LEU A 19 -8.99 3.99 -2.56
C LEU A 19 -8.17 3.75 -3.83
N HIS A 20 -8.04 2.50 -4.28
CA HIS A 20 -7.36 2.16 -5.53
C HIS A 20 -8.08 2.75 -6.76
N PHE A 21 -9.42 2.75 -6.74
CA PHE A 21 -10.22 3.34 -7.80
C PHE A 21 -10.09 4.86 -7.81
N VAL A 22 -10.26 5.52 -6.66
CA VAL A 22 -10.06 6.98 -6.53
C VAL A 22 -8.66 7.37 -6.99
N GLU A 23 -7.64 6.63 -6.59
CA GLU A 23 -6.27 6.84 -7.02
C GLU A 23 -6.08 6.68 -8.53
N SER A 24 -6.78 5.73 -9.16
CA SER A 24 -6.72 5.56 -10.62
C SER A 24 -7.36 6.72 -11.40
N MET A 25 -8.22 7.52 -10.76
CA MET A 25 -8.81 8.72 -11.35
C MET A 25 -7.88 9.93 -11.27
N ILE A 26 -6.84 9.89 -10.44
CA ILE A 26 -5.87 11.00 -10.31
C ILE A 26 -4.80 10.83 -11.39
N PRO A 27 -4.71 11.75 -12.37
CA PRO A 27 -3.75 11.66 -13.47
C PRO A 27 -2.33 12.00 -12.98
N MET A 28 -1.67 11.03 -12.33
CA MET A 28 -0.24 11.07 -11.97
C MET A 28 0.68 10.75 -13.16
N SER A 29 0.09 10.50 -14.33
CA SER A 29 0.73 10.05 -15.57
C SER A 29 1.72 11.04 -16.19
N SER A 30 1.85 12.26 -15.66
CA SER A 30 2.79 13.28 -16.13
C SER A 30 4.27 12.97 -15.81
N ILE A 31 4.55 12.09 -14.84
CA ILE A 31 5.93 11.79 -14.39
C ILE A 31 6.32 10.36 -14.77
N VAL A 32 5.47 9.38 -14.46
CA VAL A 32 5.64 7.98 -14.85
C VAL A 32 4.30 7.43 -15.33
N PRO A 33 4.16 7.05 -16.60
CA PRO A 33 2.92 6.47 -17.13
C PRO A 33 2.48 5.24 -16.33
N GLY A 34 1.29 5.29 -15.75
CA GLY A 34 0.73 4.21 -14.92
C GLY A 34 1.18 4.21 -13.45
N ALA A 35 1.98 5.18 -13.00
CA ALA A 35 2.29 5.34 -11.59
C ALA A 35 1.11 5.88 -10.79
N LYS A 36 1.14 5.62 -9.48
CA LYS A 36 0.05 5.85 -8.52
C LYS A 36 0.64 6.43 -7.24
N LEU A 37 -0.13 7.23 -6.49
CA LEU A 37 0.30 7.93 -5.28
C LEU A 37 0.70 7.01 -4.10
N GLY A 38 0.21 5.78 -4.09
CA GLY A 38 0.25 4.85 -2.96
C GLY A 38 -0.92 5.00 -1.98
N LEU A 39 -2.03 5.66 -2.32
CA LEU A 39 -3.18 5.83 -1.42
C LEU A 39 -3.79 4.48 -0.99
N ALA A 40 -3.80 3.51 -1.90
CA ALA A 40 -4.28 2.17 -1.57
C ALA A 40 -3.49 1.55 -0.39
N ASN A 41 -2.22 1.94 -0.17
CA ASN A 41 -1.34 1.42 0.89
C ASN A 41 -1.89 1.62 2.31
N ILE A 42 -2.82 2.56 2.52
CA ILE A 42 -3.53 2.74 3.80
C ILE A 42 -4.02 1.39 4.33
N VAL A 43 -4.66 0.62 3.46
CA VAL A 43 -5.31 -0.65 3.85
C VAL A 43 -4.31 -1.77 4.03
N SER A 44 -3.19 -1.76 3.30
CA SER A 44 -2.12 -2.72 3.55
C SER A 44 -1.44 -2.46 4.89
N LEU A 45 -1.24 -1.20 5.26
CA LEU A 45 -0.68 -0.81 6.55
C LEU A 45 -1.64 -1.15 7.69
N VAL A 46 -2.93 -0.82 7.56
CA VAL A 46 -3.96 -1.21 8.54
C VAL A 46 -4.04 -2.73 8.66
N GLY A 47 -4.05 -3.45 7.54
CA GLY A 47 -4.04 -4.92 7.50
C GLY A 47 -2.79 -5.53 8.16
N LEU A 48 -1.63 -4.90 7.96
CA LEU A 48 -0.38 -5.28 8.63
C LEU A 48 -0.49 -5.12 10.16
N VAL A 49 -1.03 -3.99 10.62
CA VAL A 49 -1.19 -3.72 12.06
C VAL A 49 -2.18 -4.69 12.69
N LEU A 50 -3.30 -4.98 12.02
CA LEU A 50 -4.38 -5.80 12.57
C LEU A 50 -4.13 -7.31 12.46
N PHE A 51 -3.56 -7.77 11.35
CA PHE A 51 -3.47 -9.19 11.01
C PHE A 51 -2.04 -9.67 10.75
N GLY A 52 -1.04 -8.82 11.00
CA GLY A 52 0.36 -9.12 10.74
C GLY A 52 0.68 -9.27 9.26
N PHE A 53 1.83 -9.88 8.99
CA PHE A 53 2.35 -10.06 7.62
C PHE A 53 1.36 -10.75 6.69
N GLN A 54 0.83 -11.91 7.10
CA GLN A 54 -0.01 -12.74 6.24
C GLN A 54 -1.29 -12.00 5.82
N GLY A 55 -1.99 -11.37 6.76
CA GLY A 55 -3.24 -10.68 6.45
C GLY A 55 -3.01 -9.39 5.65
N GLY A 56 -2.01 -8.58 6.00
CA GLY A 56 -1.66 -7.39 5.24
C GLY A 56 -1.23 -7.69 3.80
N PHE A 57 -0.49 -8.79 3.60
CA PHE A 57 -0.03 -9.22 2.28
C PHE A 57 -1.18 -9.78 1.43
N GLN A 58 -2.10 -10.54 2.03
CA GLN A 58 -3.31 -10.98 1.34
C GLN A 58 -4.15 -9.79 0.86
N ILE A 59 -4.35 -8.78 1.71
CA ILE A 59 -5.07 -7.55 1.36
C ILE A 59 -4.39 -6.83 0.20
N LEU A 60 -3.05 -6.72 0.23
CA LEU A 60 -2.25 -6.14 -0.84
C LEU A 60 -2.49 -6.85 -2.18
N LEU A 61 -2.40 -8.18 -2.21
CA LEU A 61 -2.55 -8.94 -3.44
C LEU A 61 -3.98 -8.87 -3.99
N LEU A 62 -4.97 -9.08 -3.11
CA LEU A 62 -6.37 -9.06 -3.50
C LEU A 62 -6.77 -7.70 -4.09
N ARG A 63 -6.39 -6.59 -3.47
CA ARG A 63 -6.74 -5.26 -3.99
C ARG A 63 -6.09 -4.98 -5.34
N ILE A 64 -4.87 -5.46 -5.59
CA ILE A 64 -4.15 -5.21 -6.85
C ILE A 64 -4.77 -6.06 -7.95
N LEU A 65 -5.02 -7.34 -7.68
CA LEU A 65 -5.66 -8.25 -8.64
C LEU A 65 -7.06 -7.77 -8.99
N ILE A 66 -7.93 -7.61 -7.99
CA ILE A 66 -9.33 -7.21 -8.22
C ILE A 66 -9.39 -5.79 -8.79
N GLY A 67 -8.62 -4.84 -8.24
CA GLY A 67 -8.58 -3.46 -8.73
C GLY A 67 -8.12 -3.35 -10.17
N SER A 68 -7.11 -4.12 -10.58
CA SER A 68 -6.65 -4.13 -11.98
C SER A 68 -7.64 -4.80 -12.93
N LEU A 69 -8.34 -5.86 -12.49
CA LEU A 69 -9.42 -6.49 -13.26
C LEU A 69 -10.58 -5.51 -13.47
N MET A 70 -11.03 -4.83 -12.41
CA MET A 70 -12.10 -3.82 -12.48
C MET A 70 -11.73 -2.64 -13.37
N ALA A 71 -10.48 -2.19 -13.32
CA ALA A 71 -9.99 -1.10 -14.16
C ALA A 71 -9.66 -1.54 -15.60
N GLY A 72 -9.76 -2.83 -15.95
CA GLY A 72 -9.34 -3.35 -17.26
C GLY A 72 -7.83 -3.23 -17.52
N THR A 73 -7.02 -3.12 -16.46
CA THR A 73 -5.56 -2.95 -16.52
C THR A 73 -4.78 -4.20 -16.12
N PHE A 74 -5.46 -5.33 -15.93
CA PHE A 74 -4.82 -6.61 -15.59
C PHE A 74 -3.77 -6.98 -16.65
N MET A 75 -2.59 -7.42 -16.19
CA MET A 75 -1.42 -7.75 -17.03
C MET A 75 -0.87 -6.61 -17.91
N THR A 76 -1.29 -5.36 -17.68
CA THR A 76 -0.70 -4.18 -18.32
C THR A 76 0.48 -3.64 -17.51
N VAL A 77 1.20 -2.65 -18.06
CA VAL A 77 2.27 -1.94 -17.34
C VAL A 77 1.80 -1.43 -15.98
N SER A 78 0.59 -0.86 -15.90
CA SER A 78 0.00 -0.35 -14.65
C SER A 78 -0.18 -1.42 -13.58
N PHE A 79 -0.48 -2.67 -13.99
CA PHE A 79 -0.56 -3.80 -13.07
C PHE A 79 0.81 -4.14 -12.49
N TYR A 80 1.84 -4.26 -13.33
CA TYR A 80 3.20 -4.55 -12.88
C TYR A 80 3.78 -3.45 -11.98
N LEU A 81 3.53 -2.18 -12.32
CA LEU A 81 3.91 -1.05 -11.47
C LEU A 81 3.22 -1.11 -10.10
N SER A 82 1.92 -1.40 -10.07
CA SER A 82 1.15 -1.52 -8.83
C SER A 82 1.62 -2.71 -7.98
N LEU A 83 1.91 -3.85 -8.62
CA LEU A 83 2.38 -5.06 -7.97
C LEU A 83 3.76 -4.87 -7.36
N SER A 84 4.73 -4.40 -8.15
CA SER A 84 6.10 -4.16 -7.68
C SER A 84 6.13 -3.09 -6.59
N GLY A 85 5.57 -1.90 -6.85
CA GLY A 85 5.51 -0.83 -5.86
C GLY A 85 4.83 -1.29 -4.57
N GLY A 86 3.70 -2.00 -4.69
CA GLY A 86 2.96 -2.54 -3.56
C GLY A 86 3.76 -3.55 -2.73
N ILE A 87 4.50 -4.47 -3.37
CA ILE A 87 5.33 -5.47 -2.68
C ILE A 87 6.50 -4.78 -1.97
N PHE A 88 7.25 -3.91 -2.65
CA PHE A 88 8.37 -3.18 -2.04
C PHE A 88 7.91 -2.33 -0.85
N SER A 89 6.81 -1.59 -1.02
CA SER A 89 6.16 -0.82 0.04
C SER A 89 5.79 -1.69 1.23
N PHE A 90 5.10 -2.80 1.00
CA PHE A 90 4.64 -3.67 2.08
C PHE A 90 5.79 -4.33 2.84
N LEU A 91 6.82 -4.80 2.14
CA LEU A 91 8.00 -5.38 2.78
C LEU A 91 8.74 -4.35 3.62
N ALA A 92 8.92 -3.13 3.11
CA ALA A 92 9.54 -2.05 3.86
C ALA A 92 8.72 -1.66 5.11
N MET A 93 7.40 -1.53 4.96
CA MET A 93 6.50 -1.27 6.09
C MET A 93 6.52 -2.41 7.11
N PHE A 94 6.54 -3.67 6.67
CA PHE A 94 6.63 -4.83 7.55
C PHE A 94 7.91 -4.81 8.36
N LEU A 95 9.06 -4.64 7.71
CA LEU A 95 10.36 -4.59 8.38
C LEU A 95 10.47 -3.41 9.35
N ALA A 96 9.95 -2.24 8.95
CA ALA A 96 9.90 -1.08 9.84
C ALA A 96 8.96 -1.31 11.04
N TYR A 97 7.81 -1.95 10.82
CA TYR A 97 6.87 -2.27 11.89
C TYR A 97 7.42 -3.34 12.85
N THR A 98 8.15 -4.34 12.37
CA THR A 98 8.71 -5.39 13.24
C THR A 98 9.92 -4.92 14.02
N HIS A 99 10.86 -4.23 13.37
CA HIS A 99 12.15 -3.89 13.98
C HIS A 99 12.21 -2.47 14.55
N LEU A 100 11.35 -1.56 14.09
CA LEU A 100 11.46 -0.13 14.39
C LEU A 100 10.19 0.47 15.01
N LYS A 101 9.18 -0.33 15.39
CA LYS A 101 7.94 0.17 16.04
C LYS A 101 8.16 1.01 17.30
N ASN A 102 9.27 0.80 18.02
CA ASN A 102 9.60 1.58 19.22
C ASN A 102 10.28 2.92 18.89
N LYS A 103 10.72 3.11 17.65
CA LYS A 103 11.46 4.30 17.18
C LYS A 103 10.65 5.14 16.19
N PHE A 104 9.73 4.52 15.46
CA PHE A 104 8.93 5.18 14.42
C PHE A 104 7.44 5.09 14.74
N SER A 105 6.74 6.20 14.55
CA SER A 105 5.28 6.23 14.56
C SER A 105 4.72 5.49 13.33
N LEU A 106 3.43 5.17 13.38
CA LEU A 106 2.72 4.59 12.23
C LEU A 106 2.82 5.49 10.98
N ILE A 107 2.91 6.80 11.18
CA ILE A 107 3.13 7.79 10.12
C ILE A 107 4.52 7.62 9.50
N GLY A 108 5.57 7.47 10.31
CA GLY A 108 6.93 7.23 9.83
C GLY A 108 7.05 5.93 9.04
N ILE A 109 6.40 4.86 9.51
CA ILE A 109 6.34 3.57 8.81
C ILE A 109 5.65 3.75 7.44
N SER A 110 4.58 4.55 7.38
CA SER A 110 3.88 4.84 6.13
C SER A 110 4.73 5.64 5.14
N VAL A 111 5.50 6.63 5.61
CA VAL A 111 6.44 7.39 4.77
C VAL A 111 7.52 6.47 4.18
N ILE A 112 8.08 5.56 4.97
CA ILE A 112 9.01 4.53 4.48
C ILE A 112 8.32 3.69 3.39
N GLY A 113 7.09 3.24 3.63
CA GLY A 113 6.28 2.53 2.64
C GLY A 113 6.11 3.31 1.34
N ALA A 114 5.75 4.59 1.40
CA ALA A 114 5.56 5.44 0.24
C ALA A 114 6.85 5.62 -0.59
N ILE A 115 8.01 5.77 0.07
CA ILE A 115 9.31 5.85 -0.61
C ILE A 115 9.61 4.56 -1.36
N PHE A 116 9.48 3.40 -0.70
CA PHE A 116 9.74 2.10 -1.32
C PHE A 116 8.69 1.73 -2.38
N HIS A 117 7.46 2.25 -2.25
CA HIS A 117 6.44 2.13 -3.30
C HIS A 117 6.89 2.76 -4.61
N ASN A 118 7.34 4.02 -4.52
CA ASN A 118 7.84 4.76 -5.68
C ASN A 118 9.11 4.11 -6.25
N LEU A 119 10.00 3.62 -5.38
CA LEU A 119 11.19 2.89 -5.81
C LEU A 119 10.83 1.62 -6.61
N GLY A 120 9.90 0.80 -6.11
CA GLY A 120 9.43 -0.39 -6.82
C GLY A 120 8.79 -0.06 -8.17
N GLN A 121 8.01 1.02 -8.25
CA GLN A 121 7.44 1.50 -9.51
C GLN A 121 8.52 1.93 -10.51
N VAL A 122 9.52 2.71 -10.08
CA VAL A 122 10.61 3.16 -10.94
C VAL A 122 11.45 1.99 -11.45
N ILE A 123 11.76 1.02 -10.59
CA ILE A 123 12.50 -0.19 -10.98
C ILE A 123 11.74 -0.94 -12.08
N THR A 124 10.43 -1.16 -11.90
CA THR A 124 9.62 -1.83 -12.93
C THR A 124 9.47 -0.99 -14.19
N ALA A 125 9.32 0.33 -14.07
CA ALA A 125 9.24 1.23 -15.20
C ALA A 125 10.55 1.24 -16.02
N TYR A 126 11.71 1.14 -15.36
CA TYR A 126 13.01 0.98 -16.01
C TYR A 126 13.05 -0.27 -16.91
N PHE A 127 12.53 -1.40 -16.45
CA PHE A 127 12.48 -2.63 -17.26
C PHE A 127 11.53 -2.52 -18.47
N VAL A 128 10.48 -1.68 -18.39
CA VAL A 128 9.54 -1.49 -19.50
C VAL A 128 10.06 -0.47 -20.51
N ILE A 129 10.56 0.66 -20.04
CA ILE A 129 10.98 1.81 -20.87
C ILE A 129 12.43 1.65 -21.36
N SER A 130 13.24 0.84 -20.67
CA SER A 130 14.66 0.60 -20.95
C SER A 130 15.50 1.88 -21.03
N ASN A 131 15.10 2.93 -20.32
CA ASN A 131 15.81 4.21 -20.26
C ASN A 131 16.28 4.49 -18.82
N PRO A 132 17.61 4.53 -18.56
CA PRO A 132 18.15 4.80 -17.22
C PRO A 132 17.82 6.21 -16.72
N GLY A 133 17.43 7.13 -17.61
CA GLY A 133 16.99 8.47 -17.26
C GLY A 133 15.76 8.50 -16.35
N ILE A 134 15.01 7.38 -16.23
CA ILE A 134 13.88 7.30 -15.31
C ILE A 134 14.27 7.42 -13.83
N PHE A 135 15.51 7.07 -13.48
CA PHE A 135 16.02 7.22 -12.12
C PHE A 135 16.24 8.70 -11.73
N TYR A 136 16.33 9.64 -12.69
CA TYR A 136 16.37 11.08 -12.37
C TYR A 136 15.08 11.58 -11.73
N TYR A 137 13.95 10.86 -11.87
CA TYR A 137 12.71 11.19 -11.19
C TYR A 137 12.68 10.76 -9.72
N LEU A 138 13.59 9.90 -9.26
CA LEU A 138 13.58 9.39 -7.88
C LEU A 138 13.63 10.51 -6.81
N PRO A 139 14.54 11.50 -6.88
CA PRO A 139 14.57 12.57 -5.88
C PRO A 139 13.22 13.30 -5.77
N TYR A 140 12.59 13.58 -6.91
CA TYR A 140 11.27 14.21 -6.96
C TYR A 140 10.18 13.29 -6.39
N LEU A 141 10.19 12.01 -6.74
CA LEU A 141 9.24 11.02 -6.24
C LEU A 141 9.39 10.77 -4.74
N VAL A 142 10.60 10.81 -4.19
CA VAL A 142 10.85 10.71 -2.75
C VAL A 142 10.31 11.95 -2.02
N LEU A 143 10.52 13.15 -2.58
CA LEU A 143 9.94 14.38 -2.03
C LEU A 143 8.41 14.32 -2.02
N MET A 144 7.80 13.80 -3.10
CA MET A 144 6.35 13.58 -3.18
C MET A 144 5.84 12.45 -2.27
N ALA A 145 6.69 11.46 -1.95
CA ALA A 145 6.34 10.36 -1.05
C ALA A 145 6.16 10.81 0.41
N ILE A 146 6.77 11.92 0.82
CA ILE A 146 6.65 12.44 2.19
C ILE A 146 5.21 12.90 2.49
N PRO A 147 4.61 13.86 1.75
CA PRO A 147 3.25 14.31 2.04
C PRO A 147 2.23 13.20 1.84
N THR A 148 2.38 12.35 0.80
CA THR A 148 1.46 11.22 0.59
C THR A 148 1.60 10.19 1.70
N GLY A 149 2.83 9.84 2.10
CA GLY A 149 3.09 8.93 3.21
C GLY A 149 2.59 9.45 4.55
N ILE A 150 2.68 10.76 4.80
CA ILE A 150 2.08 11.38 5.99
C ILE A 150 0.55 11.24 5.95
N GLY A 151 -0.08 11.57 4.82
CA GLY A 151 -1.53 11.45 4.66
C GLY A 151 -2.02 10.01 4.83
N VAL A 152 -1.35 9.04 4.21
CA VAL A 152 -1.61 7.60 4.35
C VAL A 152 -1.44 7.18 5.81
N GLY A 153 -0.35 7.58 6.45
CA GLY A 153 -0.04 7.27 7.84
C GLY A 153 -1.06 7.81 8.84
N LEU A 154 -1.51 9.05 8.65
CA LEU A 154 -2.58 9.66 9.45
C LEU A 154 -3.90 8.91 9.26
N ALA A 155 -4.28 8.62 8.02
CA ALA A 155 -5.50 7.87 7.73
C ALA A 155 -5.46 6.46 8.35
N SER A 156 -4.32 5.76 8.26
CA SER A 156 -4.13 4.47 8.92
C SER A 156 -4.19 4.57 10.44
N TYR A 157 -3.59 5.61 11.03
CA TYR A 157 -3.59 5.83 12.48
C TYR A 157 -5.01 6.07 13.01
N PHE A 158 -5.77 6.97 12.38
CA PHE A 158 -7.17 7.20 12.74
C PHE A 158 -8.01 5.94 12.53
N THR A 159 -7.81 5.23 11.42
CA THR A 159 -8.53 3.97 11.17
C THR A 159 -8.29 2.99 12.32
N VAL A 160 -7.03 2.74 12.69
CA VAL A 160 -6.69 1.77 13.75
C VAL A 160 -7.23 2.20 15.12
N ASN A 161 -7.15 3.49 15.48
CA ASN A 161 -7.57 3.95 16.82
C ASN A 161 -9.09 4.03 17.00
N TYR A 162 -9.84 4.26 15.93
CA TYR A 162 -11.30 4.32 15.98
C TYR A 162 -11.96 2.98 15.63
N LEU A 163 -11.17 1.94 15.35
CA LEU A 163 -11.70 0.59 15.17
C LEU A 163 -12.16 0.02 16.53
N PRO A 164 -13.40 -0.51 16.63
CA PRO A 164 -13.88 -1.11 17.88
C PRO A 164 -13.01 -2.29 18.33
N GLU A 165 -12.81 -2.48 19.64
CA GLU A 165 -11.96 -3.56 20.19
C GLU A 165 -12.38 -4.98 19.77
N THR A 166 -13.65 -5.16 19.40
CA THR A 166 -14.17 -6.41 18.81
C THR A 166 -13.41 -6.84 17.55
N PHE A 167 -12.88 -5.88 16.79
CA PHE A 167 -12.03 -6.13 15.62
C PHE A 167 -10.58 -6.44 15.97
N LEU A 168 -10.08 -5.89 17.09
CA LEU A 168 -8.71 -6.13 17.58
C LEU A 168 -8.56 -7.53 18.21
N ARG A 169 -9.59 -8.01 18.94
CA ARG A 169 -9.60 -9.32 19.61
C ARG A 169 -9.65 -10.54 18.68
N GLY A 170 -10.15 -10.40 17.45
CA GLY A 170 -10.20 -11.48 16.47
C GLY A 170 -8.83 -11.94 15.94
N SER A 171 -7.76 -11.19 16.25
CA SER A 171 -6.37 -11.43 15.82
C SER A 171 -5.58 -12.37 16.75
N ASN A 172 -5.89 -12.38 18.06
CA ASN A 172 -5.09 -13.05 19.10
C ASN A 172 -5.39 -14.56 19.32
N TYR A 173 -6.20 -15.19 18.48
CA TYR A 173 -6.57 -16.62 18.64
C TYR A 173 -5.88 -17.54 17.63
N GLY A 174 -4.74 -17.11 17.08
CA GLY A 174 -3.98 -17.86 16.06
C GLY A 174 -2.48 -17.94 16.28
N SER A 175 -2.02 -17.72 17.53
CA SER A 175 -0.67 -18.13 17.98
C SER A 175 -0.75 -19.50 18.64
#